data_AF-A0A2E5HXN6-F1
#
_entry.id   AF-A0A2E5HXN6-F1
#
_cell.length_a   1.000
_cell.length_b   1.000
_cell.length_c   1.000
_cell.angle_alpha   90.00
_cell.angle_beta   90.00
_cell.angle_gamma   90.00
#
_symmetry.space_group_name_H-M   'P 1'
#
loop_
_entity.id
_entity.type
_entity.pdbx_description
1 polymer ?
#
loop_
_entity_poly.entity_id
_entity_poly.type
_entity_poly.pdbx_seq_one_letter_code
_entity_poly.pdbx_strand_id
1 'polypeptide(L)' 'MAAKRVVVWVISIAVGLAAGYATVAAFGTTLDRYAVDLNFGILDVIINNFTFLCLSYASLIWIWLDYFLGTEMMPE' A
#
# COMPACT_ATOMS: atom_id res chain seq x y z
N MET A 1 -17.63 -4.11 15.01
CA MET A 1 -16.67 -3.05 14.66
C MET A 1 -15.26 -3.59 14.40
N ALA A 2 -14.59 -4.25 15.34
CA ALA A 2 -13.21 -4.74 15.15
C ALA A 2 -12.99 -5.60 13.89
N ALA A 3 -13.86 -6.59 13.64
CA ALA A 3 -13.74 -7.47 12.47
C ALA A 3 -13.76 -6.69 11.14
N LYS A 4 -14.68 -5.73 10.98
CA LYS A 4 -14.73 -4.88 9.78
C LYS A 4 -13.43 -4.08 9.61
N ARG A 5 -12.89 -3.52 10.68
CA ARG A 5 -11.61 -2.78 10.64
C ARG A 5 -10.46 -3.66 10.19
N VAL A 6 -10.36 -4.88 10.73
CA VAL A 6 -9.34 -5.86 10.32
C VAL A 6 -9.48 -6.19 8.82
N VAL A 7 -10.71 -6.38 8.34
CA VAL A 7 -10.98 -6.64 6.92
C VAL A 7 -10.51 -5.48 6.04
N VAL A 8 -10.83 -4.23 6.41
CA VAL A 8 -10.36 -3.03 5.68
C VAL A 8 -8.84 -3.03 5.58
N TRP A 9 -8.12 -3.25 6.68
CA TRP A 9 -6.65 -3.27 6.70
C TRP A 9 -6.07 -4.38 5.83
N VAL A 10 -6.52 -5.62 6.01
CA VAL A 10 -5.99 -6.77 5.28
C VAL A 10 -6.21 -6.65 3.78
N ILE A 11 -7.42 -6.26 3.36
CA ILE A 11 -7.74 -6.10 1.93
C ILE A 11 -6.92 -4.95 1.33
N SER A 12 -6.83 -3.82 2.01
CA SER A 12 -6.10 -2.64 1.51
C SER A 12 -4.62 -2.94 1.30
N ILE A 13 -3.98 -3.61 2.26
CA ILE A 13 -2.57 -4.01 2.13
C ILE A 13 -2.38 -5.02 0.99
N ALA A 14 -3.26 -6.03 0.89
CA ALA A 14 -3.17 -7.04 -0.16
C ALA A 14 -3.31 -6.41 -1.57
N VAL A 15 -4.28 -5.50 -1.74
CA VAL A 15 -4.48 -4.79 -3.01
C VAL A 15 -3.32 -3.84 -3.28
N GLY A 16 -2.83 -3.11 -2.28
CA GLY A 16 -1.70 -2.20 -2.44
C GLY A 16 -0.43 -2.90 -2.92
N LEU A 17 -0.12 -4.07 -2.35
CA LEU A 17 0.99 -4.90 -2.81
C LEU A 17 0.75 -5.39 -4.24
N ALA A 18 -0.41 -5.99 -4.53
CA ALA A 18 -0.72 -6.52 -5.86
C ALA A 18 -0.64 -5.44 -6.95
N ALA A 19 -1.21 -4.26 -6.68
CA ALA A 19 -1.18 -3.11 -7.58
C ALA A 19 0.24 -2.55 -7.77
N GLY A 20 1.04 -2.49 -6.69
CA GLY A 20 2.44 -2.09 -6.77
C GLY A 20 3.25 -3.00 -7.70
N TYR A 21 3.17 -4.32 -7.51
CA TYR A 21 3.83 -5.30 -8.38
C TYR A 21 3.35 -5.20 -9.84
N ALA A 22 2.03 -5.08 -10.05
CA ALA A 22 1.45 -4.93 -11.37
C ALA A 22 1.95 -3.66 -12.08
N THR A 23 2.12 -2.56 -11.34
CA THR A 23 2.63 -1.29 -11.86
C THR A 23 4.08 -1.42 -12.31
N VAL A 24 4.94 -2.01 -11.47
CA VAL A 24 6.35 -2.27 -11.80
C VAL A 24 6.46 -3.15 -13.06
N ALA A 25 5.64 -4.21 -13.14
CA ALA A 25 5.58 -5.06 -14.31
C ALA A 25 5.07 -4.33 -15.57
N ALA A 26 4.05 -3.48 -15.43
CA ALA A 26 3.50 -2.69 -16.54
C ALA A 26 4.50 -1.68 -17.11
N PHE A 27 5.39 -1.14 -16.28
CA PHE A 27 6.51 -0.31 -16.73
C PHE A 27 7.69 -1.11 -17.33
N GLY A 28 7.60 -2.44 -17.39
CA GLY A 28 8.65 -3.29 -17.97
C GLY A 28 9.96 -3.25 -17.18
N THR A 29 9.89 -2.97 -15.87
CA THR A 29 11.06 -2.85 -14.99
C THR A 29 11.04 -3.91 -13.89
N THR A 30 12.10 -3.96 -13.08
CA THR A 30 12.22 -4.85 -11.93
C THR A 30 12.08 -4.06 -10.63
N LEU A 31 11.76 -4.76 -9.53
CA LEU A 31 11.73 -4.15 -8.21
C LEU A 31 13.05 -3.48 -7.85
N ASP A 32 14.19 -4.13 -8.08
CA ASP A 32 15.50 -3.57 -7.73
C ASP A 32 15.81 -2.26 -8.46
N ARG A 33 15.27 -2.08 -9.67
CA ARG A 33 15.42 -0.83 -10.44
C ARG A 33 14.44 0.24 -10.00
N TYR A 34 13.29 -0.16 -9.45
CA TYR A 34 12.24 0.75 -9.02
C TYR A 34 12.43 1.22 -7.56
N ALA A 35 12.85 0.31 -6.69
CA ALA A 35 13.20 0.55 -5.30
C ALA A 35 14.57 1.26 -5.24
N VAL A 36 14.56 2.56 -5.54
CA VAL A 36 15.75 3.40 -5.42
C VAL A 36 16.15 3.50 -3.95
N ASP A 37 17.46 3.44 -3.73
CA ASP A 37 18.10 3.65 -2.43
C ASP A 37 17.86 5.11 -1.98
N LEU A 38 17.16 5.28 -0.85
CA LEU A 38 16.82 6.60 -0.29
C LEU A 38 17.85 7.07 0.75
N ASN A 39 18.95 6.32 0.92
CA ASN A 39 20.06 6.65 1.82
C ASN A 39 19.65 6.71 3.32
N PHE A 40 18.66 5.89 3.70
CA PHE A 40 18.30 5.62 5.09
C PHE A 40 19.05 4.40 5.68
N GLY A 41 19.94 3.76 4.90
CA GLY A 41 20.74 2.61 5.32
C GLY A 41 19.90 1.34 5.40
N ILE A 42 19.86 0.68 6.55
CA ILE A 42 19.06 -0.55 6.74
C ILE A 42 17.56 -0.31 6.52
N LEU A 43 17.08 0.92 6.76
CA LEU A 43 15.68 1.26 6.58
C LEU A 43 15.27 1.24 5.11
N ASP A 44 16.18 1.37 4.14
CA ASP A 44 15.85 1.33 2.70
C ASP A 44 15.31 -0.03 2.24
N VAL A 45 15.62 -1.10 3.00
CA VAL A 45 15.05 -2.44 2.76
C VAL A 45 13.53 -2.44 2.96
N ILE A 46 13.02 -1.60 3.87
CA ILE A 46 11.60 -1.54 4.24
C ILE A 46 10.94 -0.30 3.64
N ILE A 47 11.63 0.84 3.64
CA ILE A 47 11.14 2.14 3.24
C ILE A 47 11.90 2.57 1.98
N ASN A 48 11.31 2.27 0.84
CA ASN A 48 11.79 2.70 -0.47
C ASN A 48 10.61 3.13 -1.34
N ASN A 49 10.91 3.59 -2.56
CA ASN A 49 9.89 4.04 -3.50
C ASN A 49 8.82 2.97 -3.80
N PHE A 50 9.18 1.69 -3.81
CA PHE A 50 8.23 0.60 -4.00
C PHE A 50 7.25 0.49 -2.83
N THR A 51 7.74 0.59 -1.59
CA THR A 51 6.89 0.60 -0.41
C THR A 51 5.92 1.78 -0.43
N PHE A 52 6.40 2.99 -0.78
CA PHE A 52 5.53 4.16 -0.90
C PHE A 52 4.47 4.00 -1.99
N LEU A 53 4.83 3.41 -3.13
CA LEU A 53 3.86 3.08 -4.18
C LEU A 53 2.78 2.14 -3.65
N CYS A 54 3.15 1.03 -3.01
CA CYS A 54 2.19 0.07 -2.44
C CYS A 54 1.29 0.72 -1.39
N LEU A 55 1.86 1.56 -0.52
CA LEU A 55 1.11 2.29 0.50
C LEU A 55 0.14 3.31 -0.10
N SER A 56 0.48 3.94 -1.24
CA SER A 56 -0.43 4.85 -1.93
C SER A 56 -1.66 4.14 -2.49
N TYR A 57 -1.49 2.94 -3.08
CA TYR A 57 -2.62 2.14 -3.53
C TYR A 57 -3.44 1.59 -2.35
N ALA A 58 -2.75 1.14 -1.30
CA ALA A 58 -3.40 0.67 -0.09
C ALA A 58 -4.25 1.78 0.56
N SER A 59 -3.74 3.00 0.66
CA SER A 59 -4.48 4.12 1.27
C SER A 59 -5.72 4.49 0.47
N LEU A 60 -5.63 4.51 -0.87
CA LEU A 60 -6.80 4.73 -1.73
C LEU A 60 -7.88 3.68 -1.47
N ILE A 61 -7.52 2.39 -1.50
CA ILE A 61 -8.48 1.31 -1.26
C ILE A 61 -9.04 1.37 0.17
N TRP A 62 -8.20 1.69 1.14
CA TRP A 62 -8.59 1.82 2.53
C TRP A 62 -9.66 2.90 2.73
N ILE A 63 -9.50 4.08 2.12
CA ILE A 63 -10.49 5.17 2.18
C ILE A 63 -11.84 4.72 1.64
N TRP A 64 -11.84 4.05 0.49
CA TRP A 64 -13.08 3.54 -0.11
C TRP A 64 -13.73 2.45 0.74
N LEU A 65 -12.94 1.53 1.30
CA LEU A 65 -13.44 0.46 2.15
C LEU A 65 -13.96 0.96 3.50
N ASP A 66 -13.30 1.96 4.10
CA ASP A 66 -13.78 2.60 5.34
C ASP A 66 -15.14 3.27 5.11
N TYR A 67 -15.29 3.98 3.98
CA TYR A 67 -16.55 4.59 3.57
C TYR A 67 -17.67 3.54 3.38
N PHE A 68 -17.42 2.46 2.63
CA PHE A 68 -18.45 1.45 2.36
C PHE A 68 -18.83 0.60 3.58
N LEU A 69 -17.85 0.26 4.42
CA LEU A 69 -18.09 -0.62 5.58
C LEU A 69 -18.53 0.15 6.82
N GLY A 70 -18.47 1.48 6.78
CA GLY A 70 -18.83 2.38 7.87
C GLY A 70 -18.00 2.10 9.11
N THR A 71 -16.68 2.02 8.96
CA THR A 71 -15.79 1.68 10.08
C THR A 71 -15.39 2.88 10.94
N GLU A 72 -15.75 4.09 10.52
CA GLU A 72 -15.53 5.36 11.23
C GLU A 72 -14.06 5.50 11.67
N MET A 73 -13.13 5.14 10.78
CA MET A 73 -11.70 5.26 11.05
C MET A 73 -11.15 6.61 10.58
N MET A 74 -11.78 7.23 9.58
CA MET A 74 -11.54 8.64 9.25
C MET A 74 -12.34 9.56 10.18
N PRO A 75 -11.74 10.66 10.68
CA PRO A 75 -12.48 11.73 11.32
C PRO A 75 -13.40 12.43 10.30
N GLU A 76 -14.50 13.00 10.79
CA GLU A 76 -15.43 13.83 9.99
C GLU A 76 -14.78 15.12 9.46
#